data_AF-A0A8J5EBK1-F1
#
_entry.id   AF-A0A8J5EBK1-F1
#
_cell.length_a   1.000
_cell.length_b   1.000
_cell.length_c   1.000
_cell.angle_alpha   90.00
_cell.angle_beta   90.00
_cell.angle_gamma   90.00
#
_symmetry.space_group_name_H-M   'P 1'
#
loop_
_entity.id
_entity.type
_entity.pdbx_description
1 polymer ?
#
loop_
_entity_poly.entity_id
_entity_poly.type
_entity_poly.pdbx_seq_one_letter_code
_entity_poly.pdbx_strand_id
1 'polypeptide(L)'
;MRHTRWLSTTAGFAKRNVSLNQGCRLWLSQNELQNKSPLVMPLLGTFYEHTVATVLQHDLNVFDLVLSGGAGDRGVDMYGVWPRPDAPSLNVIVQCRTKAKRMPGKDFLELAGVWLAHNDPSTLAIMASNKNLTRQGLAEMYGLNVPILFVKVGMPEMIDPLLSQYDPDNYAVPAIEGMLYNNKAEEMLGQ
;
A
#
# COMPACT_ATOMS: atom_id res chain seq x y z
N MET A 1 -19.46 -19.27 -6.11
CA MET A 1 -19.76 -17.89 -5.67
C MET A 1 -18.51 -17.37 -4.98
N ARG A 2 -17.81 -16.39 -5.57
CA ARG A 2 -16.57 -15.85 -4.99
C ARG A 2 -16.93 -14.81 -3.93
N HIS A 3 -16.39 -14.97 -2.72
CA HIS A 3 -16.63 -14.07 -1.60
C HIS A 3 -15.86 -12.76 -1.80
N THR A 4 -16.42 -11.83 -2.57
CA THR A 4 -15.94 -10.44 -2.57
C THR A 4 -16.33 -9.83 -1.22
N ARG A 5 -15.42 -9.87 -0.23
CA ARG A 5 -15.65 -9.20 1.05
C ARG A 5 -15.41 -7.70 0.86
N TRP A 6 -16.43 -7.00 0.36
CA TRP A 6 -16.48 -5.55 0.45
C TRP A 6 -16.62 -5.19 1.93
N LEU A 7 -15.53 -4.78 2.57
CA LEU A 7 -15.62 -3.97 3.78
C LEU A 7 -16.14 -2.59 3.35
N SER A 8 -17.46 -2.51 3.17
CA SER A 8 -18.18 -1.27 2.97
C SER A 8 -18.23 -0.53 4.30
N THR A 9 -17.14 0.13 4.69
CA THR A 9 -17.24 1.23 5.63
C THR A 9 -17.52 2.49 4.83
N THR A 10 -18.81 2.78 4.67
CA THR A 10 -19.38 4.06 4.21
C THR A 10 -19.17 5.17 5.25
N ALA A 11 -18.00 5.21 5.88
CA ALA A 11 -17.60 6.31 6.74
C ALA A 11 -16.64 7.16 5.93
N GLY A 12 -17.09 8.37 5.55
CA GLY A 12 -16.16 9.42 5.12
C GLY A 12 -15.06 9.59 6.15
N PHE A 13 -13.92 10.14 5.71
CA PHE A 13 -12.68 10.41 6.45
C PHE A 13 -12.87 10.91 7.90
N ALA A 14 -13.33 10.07 8.80
CA ALA A 14 -13.30 10.33 10.22
C ALA A 14 -11.82 10.22 10.61
N LYS A 15 -11.30 11.27 11.26
CA LYS A 15 -9.93 11.30 11.78
C LYS A 15 -9.72 10.06 12.65
N ARG A 16 -9.05 9.05 12.10
CA ARG A 16 -8.70 7.85 12.86
C ARG A 16 -7.68 8.27 13.91
N ASN A 17 -7.74 7.67 15.10
CA ASN A 17 -6.73 7.91 16.13
C ASN A 17 -5.45 7.11 15.80
N VAL A 18 -4.94 7.32 14.60
CA VAL A 18 -3.75 6.68 14.02
C VAL A 18 -2.85 7.79 13.56
N SER A 19 -1.62 7.76 14.02
CA SER A 19 -0.62 8.75 13.68
C SER A 19 0.34 8.18 12.64
N LEU A 20 0.86 9.01 11.75
CA LEU A 20 1.88 8.60 10.79
C LEU A 20 3.08 7.96 11.50
N ASN A 21 3.61 6.88 10.92
CA ASN A 21 4.74 6.16 11.50
C ASN A 21 6.01 7.02 11.54
N GLN A 22 6.99 6.58 12.35
CA GLN A 22 8.23 7.33 12.56
C GLN A 22 8.98 7.62 11.25
N GLY A 23 8.96 6.68 10.30
CA GLY A 23 9.58 6.87 8.98
C GLY A 23 8.98 8.06 8.23
N CYS A 24 7.66 8.18 8.21
CA CYS A 24 6.97 9.29 7.58
C CYS A 24 7.28 10.64 8.25
N ARG A 25 7.31 10.66 9.59
CA ARG A 25 7.63 11.87 10.36
C ARG A 25 9.03 12.39 10.07
N LEU A 26 10.02 11.48 10.03
CA LEU A 26 11.39 11.79 9.67
C LEU A 26 11.48 12.30 8.23
N TRP A 27 10.77 11.66 7.30
CA TRP A 27 10.76 12.08 5.89
C TRP A 27 10.14 13.47 5.70
N LEU A 28 9.04 13.80 6.38
CA LEU A 28 8.43 15.14 6.34
C LEU A 28 9.40 16.21 6.89
N SER A 29 10.04 15.95 8.03
CA SER A 29 11.03 16.84 8.61
C SER A 29 12.25 17.06 7.70
N GLN A 30 12.74 16.01 7.03
CA GLN A 30 13.83 16.14 6.05
C GLN A 30 13.43 17.01 4.85
N ASN A 31 12.20 16.88 4.37
CA ASN A 31 11.70 17.69 3.26
C ASN A 31 11.45 19.15 3.66
N GLU A 32 11.06 19.41 4.92
CA GLU A 32 10.99 20.75 5.49
C GLU A 32 12.37 21.45 5.44
N LEU A 33 13.42 20.77 5.93
CA LEU A 33 14.79 21.29 5.90
C LEU A 33 15.28 21.58 4.48
N GLN A 34 14.77 20.85 3.48
CA GLN A 34 15.11 21.03 2.07
C GLN A 34 14.15 21.99 1.34
N ASN A 35 13.13 22.53 2.02
CA ASN A 35 12.06 23.33 1.46
C ASN A 35 11.38 22.67 0.23
N LYS A 36 11.13 21.36 0.33
CA LYS A 36 10.48 20.57 -0.72
C LYS A 36 9.09 20.16 -0.27
N SER A 37 8.06 20.61 -0.98
CA SER A 37 6.68 20.23 -0.64
C SER A 37 6.45 18.72 -0.79
N PRO A 38 5.87 18.04 0.21
CA PRO A 38 5.50 16.63 0.09
C PRO A 38 4.27 16.40 -0.80
N LEU A 39 3.57 17.47 -1.20
CA LEU A 39 2.32 17.42 -1.95
C LEU A 39 2.53 17.48 -3.48
N VAL A 40 3.78 17.66 -3.93
CA VAL A 40 4.11 17.69 -5.36
C VAL A 40 4.75 16.38 -5.81
N MET A 41 4.53 16.01 -7.07
CA MET A 41 5.22 14.85 -7.65
C MET A 41 6.71 15.15 -7.85
N PRO A 42 7.63 14.20 -7.61
CA PRO A 42 7.39 12.79 -7.25
C PRO A 42 7.21 12.53 -5.75
N LEU A 43 7.42 13.52 -4.88
CA LEU A 43 7.41 13.37 -3.42
C LEU A 43 6.06 12.90 -2.87
N LEU A 44 4.95 13.27 -3.53
CA LEU A 44 3.62 12.76 -3.19
C LEU A 44 3.52 11.22 -3.34
N GLY A 45 4.29 10.62 -4.25
CA GLY A 45 4.42 9.16 -4.36
C GLY A 45 5.09 8.56 -3.14
N THR A 46 6.23 9.10 -2.73
CA THR A 46 6.95 8.67 -1.52
C THR A 46 6.13 8.90 -0.25
N PHE A 47 5.41 10.01 -0.17
CA PHE A 47 4.50 10.26 0.95
C PHE A 47 3.36 9.23 0.99
N TYR A 48 2.85 8.84 -0.18
CA TYR A 48 1.87 7.78 -0.29
C TYR A 48 2.44 6.42 0.17
N GLU A 49 3.67 6.07 -0.18
CA GLU A 49 4.34 4.85 0.31
C GLU A 49 4.41 4.82 1.85
N HIS A 50 4.85 5.92 2.47
CA HIS A 50 4.84 6.06 3.92
C HIS A 50 3.44 5.96 4.54
N THR A 51 2.44 6.52 3.87
CA THR A 51 1.04 6.44 4.28
C THR A 51 0.57 4.99 4.24
N VAL A 52 0.79 4.28 3.13
CA VAL A 52 0.47 2.86 2.99
C VAL A 52 1.19 2.02 4.03
N ALA A 53 2.46 2.30 4.34
CA ALA A 53 3.18 1.59 5.38
C ALA A 53 2.48 1.70 6.75
N THR A 54 2.05 2.92 7.10
CA THR A 54 1.28 3.18 8.33
C THR A 54 -0.05 2.41 8.32
N VAL A 55 -0.75 2.41 7.18
CA VAL A 55 -2.03 1.71 7.02
C VAL A 55 -1.87 0.19 7.13
N LEU A 56 -0.90 -0.41 6.44
CA LEU A 56 -0.66 -1.85 6.47
C LEU A 56 -0.27 -2.33 7.87
N GLN A 57 0.58 -1.56 8.56
CA GLN A 57 0.96 -1.86 9.93
C GLN A 57 -0.24 -1.81 10.87
N HIS A 58 -1.06 -0.77 10.78
CA HIS A 58 -2.19 -0.58 11.70
C HIS A 58 -3.37 -1.51 11.38
N ASP A 59 -3.75 -1.64 10.10
CA ASP A 59 -5.01 -2.31 9.70
C ASP A 59 -4.82 -3.81 9.48
N LEU A 60 -3.63 -4.24 9.03
CA LEU A 60 -3.35 -5.64 8.70
C LEU A 60 -2.30 -6.28 9.60
N ASN A 61 -1.71 -5.54 10.55
CA ASN A 61 -0.60 -6.01 11.39
C ASN A 61 0.61 -6.48 10.56
N VAL A 62 0.93 -5.77 9.48
CA VAL A 62 2.16 -5.98 8.72
C VAL A 62 3.28 -5.16 9.33
N PHE A 63 4.30 -5.83 9.86
CA PHE A 63 5.41 -5.19 10.57
C PHE A 63 6.70 -5.22 9.75
N ASP A 64 7.75 -4.62 10.32
CA ASP A 64 9.09 -4.55 9.74
C ASP A 64 9.09 -4.01 8.30
N LEU A 65 8.18 -3.06 8.03
CA LEU A 65 8.04 -2.42 6.73
C LEU A 65 9.26 -1.52 6.45
N VAL A 66 10.16 -2.03 5.61
CA VAL A 66 11.36 -1.32 5.15
C VAL A 66 11.08 -0.77 3.76
N LEU A 67 11.07 0.56 3.62
CA LEU A 67 10.96 1.22 2.32
C LEU A 67 12.24 1.00 1.50
N SER A 68 12.07 0.59 0.25
CA SER A 68 13.11 0.49 -0.76
C SER A 68 13.09 1.76 -1.59
N GLY A 69 13.91 2.74 -1.22
CA GLY A 69 14.02 4.00 -1.96
C GLY A 69 15.11 3.95 -3.04
N GLY A 70 14.81 4.48 -4.23
CA GLY A 70 15.82 4.91 -5.21
C GLY A 70 15.67 4.33 -6.63
N ALA A 71 16.42 4.91 -7.57
CA ALA A 71 16.52 4.38 -8.92
C ALA A 71 17.19 3.00 -8.89
N GLY A 72 16.42 1.92 -9.15
CA GLY A 72 16.91 0.54 -9.14
C GLY A 72 16.20 -0.41 -8.20
N ASP A 73 15.13 0.03 -7.53
CA ASP A 73 14.23 -0.74 -6.65
C ASP A 73 13.52 -1.94 -7.32
N ARG A 74 13.70 -2.10 -8.64
CA ARG A 74 13.07 -3.12 -9.49
C ARG A 74 11.55 -3.17 -9.34
N GLY A 75 10.92 -2.08 -8.90
CA GLY A 75 9.46 -1.99 -8.71
C GLY A 75 8.94 -2.50 -7.36
N VAL A 76 9.78 -2.76 -6.34
CA VAL A 76 9.32 -2.94 -4.95
C VAL A 76 9.52 -1.65 -4.17
N ASP A 77 8.45 -1.15 -3.55
CA ASP A 77 8.52 0.03 -2.69
C ASP A 77 8.77 -0.33 -1.23
N MET A 78 8.30 -1.49 -0.76
CA MET A 78 8.56 -1.96 0.61
C MET A 78 8.69 -3.48 0.72
N TYR A 79 9.44 -3.91 1.73
CA TYR A 79 9.48 -5.27 2.24
C TYR A 79 8.94 -5.30 3.67
N GLY A 80 8.30 -6.38 4.09
CA GLY A 80 7.87 -6.53 5.47
C GLY A 80 7.51 -7.96 5.83
N VAL A 81 6.93 -8.12 7.01
CA VAL A 81 6.49 -9.40 7.55
C VAL A 81 5.04 -9.28 8.00
N TRP A 82 4.22 -10.26 7.62
CA TRP A 82 2.85 -10.42 8.12
C TRP A 82 2.80 -11.62 9.08
N PRO A 83 2.85 -11.40 10.41
CA PRO A 83 2.67 -12.47 11.38
C PRO A 83 1.27 -13.03 11.30
N ARG A 84 1.15 -14.35 11.45
CA ARG A 84 -0.14 -15.04 11.50
C ARG A 84 -0.22 -15.83 12.81
N PRO A 85 -1.34 -15.77 13.54
CA PRO A 85 -1.47 -16.49 14.82
C PRO A 85 -1.34 -18.00 14.68
N ASP A 86 -1.95 -18.57 13.63
CA ASP A 86 -2.11 -20.02 13.46
C ASP A 86 -1.27 -20.61 12.32
N ALA A 87 -0.32 -19.83 11.77
CA ALA A 87 0.50 -20.24 10.64
C ALA A 87 1.84 -19.48 10.63
N PRO A 88 2.86 -19.97 9.90
CA PRO A 88 4.11 -19.24 9.75
C PRO A 88 3.88 -17.81 9.23
N SER A 89 4.67 -16.87 9.74
CA SER A 89 4.72 -15.51 9.22
C SER A 89 5.01 -15.51 7.73
N LEU A 90 4.37 -14.59 7.01
CA LEU A 90 4.58 -14.42 5.58
C LEU A 90 5.52 -13.24 5.35
N ASN A 91 6.48 -13.43 4.45
CA ASN A 91 7.17 -12.29 3.88
C ASN A 91 6.18 -11.52 3.00
N VAL A 92 6.30 -10.19 2.95
CA VAL A 92 5.52 -9.38 2.02
C VAL A 92 6.44 -8.49 1.19
N ILE A 93 6.12 -8.38 -0.08
CA ILE A 93 6.61 -7.31 -0.94
C ILE A 93 5.45 -6.39 -1.29
N VAL A 94 5.67 -5.09 -1.24
CA VAL A 94 4.63 -4.10 -1.49
C VAL A 94 5.06 -3.20 -2.64
N GLN A 95 4.17 -3.03 -3.61
CA GLN A 95 4.26 -2.00 -4.62
C GLN A 95 3.09 -1.02 -4.45
N CYS A 96 3.40 0.27 -4.43
CA CYS A 96 2.50 1.39 -4.27
C CYS A 96 2.35 2.12 -5.61
N ARG A 97 1.10 2.34 -6.02
CA ARG A 97 0.78 3.05 -7.25
C ARG A 97 -0.20 4.18 -6.98
N THR A 98 0.30 5.41 -7.05
CA THR A 98 -0.56 6.60 -7.15
C THR A 98 -0.98 6.80 -8.61
N LYS A 99 -2.30 6.86 -8.87
CA LYS A 99 -2.84 7.07 -10.23
C LYS A 99 -3.96 8.11 -10.21
N ALA A 100 -4.12 8.82 -11.33
CA ALA A 100 -5.28 9.68 -11.55
C ALA A 100 -6.53 8.86 -11.95
N LYS A 101 -6.32 7.74 -12.65
CA LYS A 101 -7.36 6.86 -13.21
C LYS A 101 -7.29 5.47 -12.59
N ARG A 102 -8.34 4.68 -12.82
CA ARG A 102 -8.39 3.26 -12.42
C ARG A 102 -7.18 2.49 -12.95
N MET A 103 -6.71 1.52 -12.18
CA MET A 103 -5.50 0.76 -12.51
C MET A 103 -5.73 -0.25 -13.64
N PRO A 104 -4.89 -0.23 -14.70
CA PRO A 104 -4.84 -1.26 -15.73
C PRO A 104 -4.11 -2.52 -15.22
N GLY A 105 -4.22 -3.61 -15.97
CA GLY A 105 -3.61 -4.87 -15.56
C GLY A 105 -2.08 -4.95 -15.69
N LYS A 106 -1.48 -4.12 -16.56
CA LYS A 106 -0.02 -4.02 -16.70
C LYS A 106 0.74 -3.80 -15.39
N ASP A 107 0.14 -3.10 -14.42
CA ASP A 107 0.77 -2.86 -13.11
C ASP A 107 0.87 -4.18 -12.32
N PHE A 108 -0.05 -5.13 -12.50
CA PHE A 108 0.02 -6.46 -11.89
C PHE A 108 1.00 -7.39 -12.59
N LEU A 109 1.14 -7.29 -13.92
CA LEU A 109 2.16 -8.04 -14.66
C LEU A 109 3.57 -7.63 -14.22
N GLU A 110 3.77 -6.33 -13.98
CA GLU A 110 5.00 -5.81 -13.42
C GLU A 110 5.27 -6.41 -12.03
N LEU A 111 4.32 -6.28 -11.10
CA LEU A 111 4.46 -6.85 -9.74
C LEU A 111 4.68 -8.37 -9.76
N ALA A 112 4.03 -9.10 -10.67
CA ALA A 112 4.26 -10.53 -10.83
C ALA A 112 5.71 -10.83 -11.28
N GLY A 113 6.26 -10.05 -12.20
CA GLY A 113 7.65 -10.17 -12.62
C GLY A 113 8.62 -9.93 -11.46
N VAL A 114 8.31 -8.94 -10.61
CA VAL A 114 9.08 -8.63 -9.40
C VAL A 114 9.05 -9.79 -8.41
N TRP A 115 7.86 -10.33 -8.14
CA TRP A 115 7.69 -11.47 -7.25
C TRP A 115 8.44 -12.72 -7.77
N LEU A 116 8.36 -13.00 -9.07
CA LEU A 116 9.09 -14.11 -9.68
C LEU A 116 10.61 -13.93 -9.57
N ALA A 117 11.11 -12.70 -9.72
CA ALA A 117 12.52 -12.39 -9.52
C ALA A 117 12.96 -12.46 -8.05
N HIS A 118 12.06 -12.21 -7.11
CA HIS A 118 12.32 -12.38 -5.67
C HIS A 118 12.52 -13.86 -5.29
N ASN A 119 11.84 -14.78 -6.00
CA ASN A 119 12.05 -16.22 -5.92
C ASN A 119 11.91 -16.82 -4.50
N ASP A 120 10.98 -16.29 -3.71
CA ASP A 120 10.58 -16.84 -2.43
C ASP A 120 9.07 -17.18 -2.46
N PRO A 121 8.69 -18.47 -2.52
CA PRO A 121 7.29 -18.88 -2.59
C PRO A 121 6.50 -18.59 -1.30
N SER A 122 7.17 -18.24 -0.19
CA SER A 122 6.52 -17.84 1.06
C SER A 122 6.17 -16.36 1.14
N THR A 123 6.42 -15.61 0.06
CA THR A 123 6.14 -14.18 -0.04
C THR A 123 4.75 -13.91 -0.62
N LEU A 124 3.98 -13.03 0.02
CA LEU A 124 2.77 -12.43 -0.53
C LEU A 124 3.11 -11.11 -1.23
N ALA A 125 2.65 -10.92 -2.46
CA ALA A 125 2.76 -9.64 -3.15
C ALA A 125 1.55 -8.75 -2.84
N ILE A 126 1.80 -7.51 -2.41
CA ILE A 126 0.76 -6.52 -2.12
C ILE A 126 0.85 -5.38 -3.14
N MET A 127 -0.26 -5.10 -3.84
CA MET A 127 -0.42 -3.93 -4.69
C MET A 127 -1.31 -2.90 -3.96
N ALA A 128 -0.76 -1.75 -3.59
CA ALA A 128 -1.49 -0.67 -2.96
C ALA A 128 -1.79 0.48 -3.94
N SER A 129 -3.03 0.98 -3.97
CA SER A 129 -3.36 2.15 -4.78
C SER A 129 -4.51 3.00 -4.25
N ASN A 130 -4.48 4.28 -4.60
CA ASN A 130 -5.56 5.23 -4.36
C ASN A 130 -6.73 5.10 -5.35
N LYS A 131 -6.65 4.19 -6.33
CA LYS A 131 -7.69 4.00 -7.34
C LYS A 131 -8.13 2.55 -7.42
N ASN A 132 -9.42 2.39 -7.75
CA ASN A 132 -9.99 1.08 -8.06
C ASN A 132 -9.35 0.45 -9.31
N LEU A 133 -9.50 -0.86 -9.44
CA LEU A 133 -9.10 -1.58 -10.65
C LEU A 133 -10.06 -1.31 -11.82
N THR A 134 -9.53 -1.40 -13.03
CA THR A 134 -10.33 -1.60 -14.24
C THR A 134 -10.84 -3.04 -14.30
N ARG A 135 -11.86 -3.31 -15.13
CA ARG A 135 -12.33 -4.70 -15.35
C ARG A 135 -11.20 -5.59 -15.89
N GLN A 136 -10.40 -5.05 -16.82
CA GLN A 136 -9.23 -5.73 -17.34
C GLN A 136 -8.19 -5.97 -16.25
N GLY A 137 -7.87 -4.96 -15.43
CA GLY A 137 -6.92 -5.12 -14.32
C GLY A 137 -7.35 -6.18 -13.31
N LEU A 138 -8.66 -6.25 -13.01
CA LEU A 138 -9.21 -7.32 -12.19
C LEU A 138 -9.02 -8.70 -12.83
N ALA A 139 -9.34 -8.84 -14.12
CA ALA A 139 -9.19 -10.09 -14.85
C ALA A 139 -7.72 -10.55 -14.90
N GLU A 140 -6.79 -9.62 -15.15
CA GLU A 140 -5.35 -9.91 -15.15
C GLU A 140 -4.86 -10.33 -13.77
N MET A 141 -5.19 -9.59 -12.70
CA MET A 141 -4.82 -9.96 -11.31
C MET A 141 -5.26 -11.38 -10.95
N TYR A 142 -6.51 -11.74 -11.29
CA TYR A 142 -7.04 -13.08 -11.02
C TYR A 142 -6.45 -14.19 -11.90
N GLY A 143 -5.92 -13.84 -13.07
CA GLY A 143 -5.30 -14.80 -14.00
C GLY A 143 -3.85 -15.15 -13.65
N LEU A 144 -3.22 -14.42 -12.72
CA LEU A 144 -1.83 -14.62 -12.36
C LEU A 144 -1.64 -15.77 -11.37
N ASN A 145 -0.61 -16.58 -11.60
CA ASN A 145 -0.16 -17.64 -10.70
C ASN A 145 0.84 -17.11 -9.65
N VAL A 146 0.55 -15.95 -9.08
CA VAL A 146 1.35 -15.26 -8.06
C VAL A 146 0.40 -14.87 -6.93
N PRO A 147 0.74 -15.06 -5.65
CA PRO A 147 -0.13 -14.68 -4.54
C PRO A 147 -0.20 -13.15 -4.43
N ILE A 148 -1.27 -12.55 -4.95
CA ILE A 148 -1.45 -11.09 -5.00
C ILE A 148 -2.63 -10.66 -4.13
N LEU A 149 -2.36 -9.71 -3.24
CA LEU A 149 -3.35 -8.92 -2.51
C LEU A 149 -3.36 -7.48 -3.06
N PHE A 150 -4.50 -7.05 -3.59
CA PHE A 150 -4.74 -5.64 -3.89
C PHE A 150 -5.39 -4.94 -2.68
N VAL A 151 -4.81 -3.82 -2.26
CA VAL A 151 -5.38 -2.94 -1.23
C VAL A 151 -5.64 -1.55 -1.79
N LYS A 152 -6.84 -1.03 -1.55
CA LYS A 152 -7.19 0.34 -1.87
C LYS A 152 -6.99 1.23 -0.64
N VAL A 153 -6.07 2.19 -0.74
CA VAL A 153 -5.76 3.14 0.33
C VAL A 153 -5.82 4.54 -0.24
N GLY A 154 -6.60 5.42 0.38
CA GLY A 154 -6.74 6.83 0.00
C GLY A 154 -5.42 7.60 0.01
N MET A 155 -5.39 8.79 -0.58
CA MET A 155 -4.23 9.68 -0.49
C MET A 155 -4.12 10.25 0.93
N PRO A 156 -2.92 10.61 1.41
CA PRO A 156 -2.80 11.46 2.58
C PRO A 156 -3.45 12.82 2.29
N GLU A 157 -4.37 13.22 3.16
CA GLU A 157 -5.09 14.49 3.06
C GLU A 157 -4.80 15.34 4.30
N MET A 158 -4.51 16.62 4.08
CA MET A 158 -4.35 17.57 5.19
C MET A 158 -5.67 17.76 5.90
N ILE A 159 -5.62 17.82 7.23
CA ILE A 159 -6.77 18.10 8.08
C ILE A 159 -7.11 19.59 8.00
N ASP A 160 -6.09 20.44 8.06
CA ASP A 160 -6.24 21.89 7.90
C ASP A 160 -5.19 22.41 6.89
N PRO A 161 -5.62 22.97 5.75
CA PRO A 161 -4.70 23.52 4.75
C PRO A 161 -3.98 24.79 5.20
N LEU A 162 -4.37 25.40 6.33
CA LEU A 162 -3.69 26.55 6.93
C LEU A 162 -2.53 26.15 7.85
N LEU A 163 -2.47 24.88 8.27
CA LEU A 163 -1.37 24.34 9.05
C LEU A 163 -0.22 23.90 8.15
N SER A 164 0.96 23.66 8.74
CA SER A 164 2.15 23.26 8.01
C SER A 164 1.92 21.93 7.26
N GLN A 165 2.30 21.89 5.99
CA GLN A 165 2.37 20.65 5.20
C GLN A 165 3.49 19.69 5.67
N TYR A 166 4.35 20.14 6.59
CA TYR A 166 5.39 19.32 7.18
C TYR A 166 5.00 18.77 8.56
N ASP A 167 3.88 19.24 9.12
CA ASP A 167 3.35 18.76 10.39
C ASP A 167 2.70 17.37 10.18
N PRO A 168 3.28 16.28 10.70
CA PRO A 168 2.70 14.95 10.57
C PRO A 168 1.33 14.80 11.23
N ASP A 169 1.01 15.61 12.23
CA ASP A 169 -0.27 15.54 12.94
C ASP A 169 -1.38 16.34 12.20
N ASN A 170 -1.00 17.07 11.15
CA ASN A 170 -1.90 17.72 10.21
C ASN A 170 -2.39 16.79 9.08
N TYR A 171 -2.09 15.48 9.12
CA TYR A 171 -2.57 14.53 8.11
C TYR A 171 -3.49 13.47 8.71
N ALA A 172 -4.61 13.22 8.06
CA ALA A 172 -5.48 12.10 8.40
C ALA A 172 -4.94 10.82 7.75
N VAL A 173 -4.72 9.78 8.55
CA VAL A 173 -4.31 8.46 8.03
C VAL A 173 -5.55 7.74 7.46
N PRO A 174 -5.61 7.50 6.13
CA PRO A 174 -6.75 6.85 5.49
C PRO A 174 -6.87 5.40 5.96
N ALA A 175 -8.09 4.86 5.97
CA ALA A 175 -8.31 3.42 6.17
C ALA A 175 -8.12 2.64 4.86
N ILE A 176 -8.01 1.32 4.96
CA ILE A 176 -8.22 0.45 3.80
C ILE A 176 -9.68 0.56 3.34
N GLU A 177 -9.88 1.07 2.13
CA GLU A 177 -11.21 1.26 1.52
C GLU A 177 -11.73 -0.01 0.82
N GLY A 178 -10.84 -0.96 0.54
CA GLY A 178 -11.19 -2.21 -0.13
C GLY A 178 -9.98 -3.12 -0.29
N MET A 179 -10.24 -4.42 -0.28
CA MET A 179 -9.23 -5.47 -0.44
C MET A 179 -9.73 -6.52 -1.43
N LEU A 180 -8.83 -7.00 -2.28
CA LEU A 180 -9.10 -8.10 -3.20
C LEU A 180 -7.92 -9.06 -3.18
N TYR A 181 -8.22 -10.34 -3.04
CA TYR A 181 -7.25 -11.43 -3.14
C TYR A 181 -7.47 -12.12 -4.48
N ASN A 182 -6.39 -12.61 -5.10
CA ASN A 182 -6.52 -13.64 -6.12
C ASN A 182 -6.48 -15.04 -5.50
N ASN A 183 -6.79 -16.07 -6.29
CA ASN A 183 -6.89 -17.43 -5.80
C ASN A 183 -5.61 -17.90 -5.09
N LYS A 184 -4.42 -17.47 -5.56
CA LYS A 184 -3.14 -17.86 -4.96
C LYS A 184 -2.91 -17.20 -3.60
N ALA A 185 -3.34 -15.94 -3.43
CA ALA A 185 -3.32 -15.28 -2.14
C ALA A 185 -4.35 -15.90 -1.17
N GLU A 186 -5.54 -16.27 -1.65
CA GLU A 186 -6.55 -16.98 -0.84
C GLU A 186 -6.00 -18.32 -0.33
N GLU A 187 -5.42 -19.13 -1.22
CA GLU A 187 -4.76 -20.40 -0.86
C GLU A 187 -3.64 -20.20 0.17
N MET A 188 -2.78 -19.19 -0.01
CA MET A 188 -1.68 -18.88 0.90
C MET A 188 -2.16 -18.42 2.28
N LEU A 189 -3.23 -17.63 2.32
CA LEU A 189 -3.79 -17.07 3.55
C LEU A 189 -4.77 -18.03 4.25
N GLY A 190 -5.22 -19.09 3.58
CA GLY A 190 -6.22 -20.02 4.09
C GLY A 190 -7.64 -19.42 4.14
N GLN A 191 -7.97 -18.55 3.18
CA GLN A 191 -9.31 -17.91 3.05
C GLN A 191 -10.22 -18.60 2.05
#